data_AF-A0A6L5FEK2-F1
#
_entry.id   AF-A0A6L5FEK2-F1
#
_cell.length_a   1.000
_cell.length_b   1.000
_cell.length_c   1.000
_cell.angle_alpha   90.00
_cell.angle_beta   90.00
_cell.angle_gamma   90.00
#
_symmetry.space_group_name_H-M   'P 1'
#
loop_
_entity.id
_entity.type
_entity.pdbx_description
1 polymer ?
#
loop_
_entity_poly.entity_id
_entity_poly.type
_entity_poly.pdbx_seq_one_letter_code
_entity_poly.pdbx_strand_id
1 'polypeptide(L)'
;MKMIERRIFRLQDKIERLREEATLVAAELDRHRLIDEDAQRDAAFGNYIDAEEAQLTSADVQRFDRSLRTINDRITRLDQQRSKLIERLDP
;
A
#
# COMPACT_ATOMS: atom_id res chain seq x y z
N MET A 1 -12.14 26.00 18.03
CA MET A 1 -11.43 25.37 16.89
C MET A 1 -11.63 26.17 15.63
N LYS A 2 -10.54 26.77 15.12
CA LYS A 2 -10.50 27.51 13.85
C LYS A 2 -10.69 26.55 12.67
N MET A 3 -11.12 27.07 11.51
CA MET A 3 -11.38 26.25 10.31
C MET A 3 -10.13 25.48 9.83
N ILE A 4 -8.93 26.08 9.98
CA ILE A 4 -7.65 25.47 9.61
C ILE A 4 -7.31 24.28 10.50
N GLU A 5 -7.42 24.43 11.82
CA GLU A 5 -7.21 23.34 12.80
C GLU A 5 -8.12 22.14 12.46
N ARG A 6 -9.42 22.38 12.22
CA ARG A 6 -10.37 21.32 11.84
C ARG A 6 -9.94 20.59 10.56
N ARG A 7 -9.36 21.31 9.62
CA ARG A 7 -8.86 20.73 8.37
C ARG A 7 -7.62 19.88 8.60
N ILE A 8 -6.69 20.33 9.47
CA ILE A 8 -5.50 19.57 9.85
C ILE A 8 -5.90 18.25 10.51
N PHE A 9 -6.80 18.27 11.50
CA PHE A 9 -7.27 17.04 12.15
C PHE A 9 -7.93 16.07 11.15
N ARG A 10 -8.79 16.57 10.25
CA ARG A 10 -9.39 15.71 9.21
C ARG A 10 -8.37 15.12 8.24
N LEU A 11 -7.26 15.82 7.97
CA LEU A 11 -6.17 15.28 7.14
C LEU A 11 -5.41 14.20 7.92
N GLN A 12 -5.13 14.43 9.21
CA GLN A 12 -4.52 13.46 10.10
C GLN A 12 -5.34 12.16 10.16
N ASP A 13 -6.64 12.24 10.43
CA ASP A 13 -7.52 11.06 10.49
C ASP A 13 -7.50 10.26 9.18
N LYS A 14 -7.42 10.94 8.04
CA LYS A 14 -7.34 10.29 6.72
C LYS A 14 -5.99 9.62 6.50
N ILE A 15 -4.91 10.26 6.92
CA ILE A 15 -3.56 9.70 6.83
C ILE A 15 -3.46 8.45 7.70
N GLU A 16 -4.00 8.47 8.91
CA GLU A 16 -3.99 7.32 9.82
C GLU A 16 -4.74 6.13 9.24
N ARG A 17 -5.96 6.34 8.72
CA ARG A 17 -6.71 5.27 8.03
C ARG A 17 -5.96 4.69 6.84
N LEU A 18 -5.31 5.52 6.04
CA LEU A 18 -4.51 5.05 4.91
C LEU A 18 -3.26 4.29 5.36
N ARG A 19 -2.66 4.63 6.50
CA ARG A 19 -1.52 3.89 7.07
C ARG A 19 -1.94 2.52 7.59
N GLU A 20 -3.12 2.43 8.22
CA GLU A 20 -3.71 1.15 8.61
C GLU A 20 -3.96 0.28 7.37
N GLU A 21 -4.57 0.84 6.32
CA GLU A 21 -4.80 0.16 5.04
C GLU A 21 -3.47 -0.30 4.40
N ALA A 22 -2.46 0.57 4.34
CA ALA A 22 -1.13 0.23 3.84
C ALA A 22 -0.49 -0.93 4.61
N THR A 23 -0.69 -0.97 5.92
CA THR A 23 -0.17 -2.04 6.79
C THR A 23 -0.82 -3.38 6.44
N LEU A 24 -2.14 -3.40 6.26
CA LEU A 24 -2.87 -4.61 5.87
C LEU A 24 -2.46 -5.08 4.47
N VAL A 25 -2.37 -4.17 3.51
CA VAL A 25 -1.96 -4.47 2.12
C VAL A 25 -0.52 -4.96 2.06
N ALA A 26 0.38 -4.40 2.87
CA ALA A 26 1.77 -4.86 2.95
C ALA A 26 1.87 -6.29 3.52
N ALA A 27 1.11 -6.59 4.57
CA ALA A 27 1.07 -7.94 5.14
C ALA A 27 0.54 -8.98 4.12
N GLU A 28 -0.50 -8.62 3.36
CA GLU A 28 -1.04 -9.48 2.31
C GLU A 28 -0.05 -9.65 1.15
N LEU A 29 0.64 -8.58 0.74
CA LEU A 29 1.70 -8.64 -0.28
C LEU A 29 2.81 -9.62 0.12
N ASP A 30 3.26 -9.57 1.37
CA ASP A 30 4.31 -10.47 1.85
C ASP A 30 3.83 -11.93 1.84
N ARG A 31 2.56 -12.19 2.17
CA ARG A 31 1.97 -13.52 2.01
C ARG A 31 1.96 -13.98 0.55
N HIS A 32 1.53 -13.12 -0.37
CA HIS A 32 1.49 -13.45 -1.80
C HIS A 32 2.88 -13.68 -2.39
N ARG A 33 3.91 -12.96 -1.91
CA ARG A 33 5.30 -13.20 -2.32
C ARG A 33 5.78 -14.59 -1.93
N LEU A 34 5.45 -15.06 -0.73
CA LEU A 34 5.80 -16.42 -0.29
C LEU A 34 5.13 -17.49 -1.17
N ILE A 35 3.86 -17.27 -1.53
CA ILE A 35 3.11 -18.19 -2.43
C ILE A 35 3.71 -18.18 -3.84
N ASP A 36 4.01 -17.01 -4.39
CA ASP A 36 4.66 -16.88 -5.70
C ASP A 36 6.02 -17.59 -5.69
N GLU A 37 6.86 -17.37 -4.68
CA GLU A 37 8.15 -18.07 -4.57
C GLU A 37 8.02 -19.59 -4.55
N ASP A 38 7.00 -20.14 -3.89
CA ASP A 38 6.74 -21.59 -3.85
C ASP A 38 6.27 -22.10 -5.22
N ALA A 39 5.29 -21.41 -5.83
CA ALA A 39 4.77 -21.75 -7.15
C ALA A 39 5.86 -21.68 -8.24
N GLN A 40 6.77 -20.70 -8.18
CA GLN A 40 7.90 -20.61 -9.11
C GLN A 40 8.88 -21.78 -8.94
N ARG A 41 9.10 -22.26 -7.70
CA ARG A 41 9.93 -23.45 -7.47
C ARG A 41 9.26 -24.69 -8.06
N ASP A 42 7.98 -24.90 -7.79
CA ASP A 42 7.23 -26.06 -8.28
C ASP A 42 7.18 -26.09 -9.82
N ALA A 43 6.90 -24.94 -10.45
CA ALA A 43 6.91 -24.81 -11.91
C ALA A 43 8.28 -25.18 -12.52
N ALA A 44 9.39 -24.90 -11.84
CA ALA A 44 10.73 -25.28 -12.29
C ALA A 44 10.95 -26.81 -12.30
N PHE A 45 10.16 -27.58 -11.54
CA PHE A 45 10.23 -29.05 -11.51
C PHE A 45 9.32 -29.74 -12.55
N GLY A 46 8.52 -28.99 -13.32
CA GLY A 46 8.14 -29.41 -14.68
C GLY A 46 6.69 -29.79 -14.98
N ASN A 47 5.69 -29.39 -14.17
CA ASN A 47 4.28 -29.52 -14.59
C ASN A 47 3.75 -28.22 -15.20
N TYR A 48 3.00 -28.34 -16.31
CA TYR A 48 2.37 -27.20 -17.00
C TYR A 48 1.35 -26.45 -16.12
N ILE A 49 0.65 -27.18 -15.24
CA ILE A 49 -0.34 -26.60 -14.29
C ILE A 49 0.37 -25.64 -13.32
N ASP A 50 1.52 -26.06 -12.80
CA ASP A 50 2.31 -25.29 -11.83
C ASP A 50 2.85 -23.98 -12.45
N ALA A 51 3.10 -23.95 -13.77
CA ALA A 51 3.52 -22.74 -14.49
C ALA A 51 2.40 -21.70 -14.69
N GLU A 52 1.14 -22.14 -14.84
CA GLU A 52 -0.01 -21.25 -14.90
C GLU A 52 -0.31 -20.65 -13.52
N GLU A 53 -0.24 -21.48 -12.48
CA GLU A 53 -0.38 -21.04 -11.08
C GLU A 53 0.69 -20.02 -10.70
N ALA A 54 1.96 -20.25 -11.08
CA ALA A 54 3.06 -19.31 -10.89
C ALA A 54 2.84 -17.96 -11.60
N GLN A 55 2.18 -17.93 -12.76
CA GLN A 55 1.86 -16.67 -13.43
C GLN A 55 0.74 -15.90 -12.72
N LEU A 56 -0.27 -16.60 -12.22
CA LEU A 56 -1.39 -16.00 -11.49
C LEU A 56 -0.92 -15.37 -10.17
N THR A 57 -0.09 -16.08 -9.42
CA THR A 57 0.46 -15.60 -8.13
C THR A 57 1.37 -14.39 -8.35
N SER A 58 2.23 -14.42 -9.37
CA SER A 58 3.06 -13.27 -9.75
C SER A 58 2.23 -12.04 -10.15
N ALA A 59 1.11 -12.23 -10.87
CA ALA A 59 0.22 -11.14 -11.23
C ALA A 59 -0.45 -10.50 -9.99
N ASP A 60 -0.79 -11.30 -8.98
CA ASP A 60 -1.35 -10.81 -7.72
C ASP A 60 -0.30 -10.04 -6.91
N VAL A 61 0.94 -10.52 -6.82
CA VAL A 61 2.06 -9.77 -6.22
C VAL A 61 2.19 -8.39 -6.86
N GLN A 62 2.15 -8.31 -8.19
CA GLN A 62 2.23 -7.02 -8.90
C GLN A 62 1.02 -6.11 -8.66
N ARG A 63 -0.17 -6.67 -8.40
CA ARG A 63 -1.37 -5.90 -8.07
C ARG A 63 -1.27 -5.32 -6.67
N PHE A 64 -0.91 -6.12 -5.67
CA PHE A 64 -0.75 -5.64 -4.30
C PHE A 64 0.38 -4.62 -4.16
N ASP A 65 1.51 -4.81 -4.85
CA ASP A 65 2.61 -3.85 -4.87
C ASP A 65 2.18 -2.49 -5.46
N ARG A 66 1.42 -2.49 -6.56
CA ARG A 66 0.84 -1.27 -7.14
C ARG A 66 -0.15 -0.58 -6.20
N SER A 67 -1.01 -1.35 -5.53
CA SER A 67 -1.95 -0.82 -4.55
C SER A 67 -1.22 -0.16 -3.38
N LEU A 68 -0.20 -0.82 -2.83
CA LEU A 68 0.61 -0.29 -1.73
C LEU A 68 1.31 1.03 -2.13
N ARG A 69 1.92 1.09 -3.32
CA ARG A 69 2.52 2.32 -3.85
C ARG A 69 1.50 3.44 -3.97
N THR A 70 0.31 3.15 -4.49
CA THR A 70 -0.76 4.13 -4.65
C THR A 70 -1.23 4.70 -3.30
N ILE A 71 -1.36 3.85 -2.29
CA ILE A 71 -1.72 4.26 -0.93
C ILE A 71 -0.62 5.17 -0.35
N ASN A 72 0.64 4.76 -0.46
CA ASN A 72 1.78 5.53 0.03
C ASN A 72 1.90 6.91 -0.64
N ASP A 73 1.74 6.99 -1.96
CA ASP A 73 1.72 8.27 -2.69
C ASP A 73 0.61 9.19 -2.17
N ARG A 74 -0.56 8.62 -1.87
CA ARG A 74 -1.69 9.38 -1.33
C ARG A 74 -1.41 9.89 0.09
N ILE A 75 -0.79 9.06 0.94
CA ILE A 75 -0.32 9.48 2.27
C ILE A 75 0.62 10.67 2.13
N THR A 76 1.65 10.57 1.30
CA THR A 76 2.64 11.64 1.09
C THR A 76 1.98 12.94 0.63
N ARG A 77 1.03 12.89 -0.32
CA ARG A 77 0.31 14.08 -0.79
C ARG A 77 -0.53 14.73 0.31
N LEU A 78 -1.23 13.94 1.11
CA LEU A 78 -2.03 14.46 2.23
C LEU A 78 -1.14 15.05 3.33
N ASP A 79 -0.01 14.42 3.59
CA ASP A 79 0.97 14.90 4.57
C ASP A 79 1.57 16.24 4.16
N GLN A 80 1.94 16.39 2.89
CA GLN A 80 2.38 17.69 2.33
C GLN A 80 1.30 18.77 2.46
N GLN A 81 0.02 18.44 2.26
CA GLN A 81 -1.07 19.38 2.48
C GLN A 81 -1.22 19.75 3.96
N ARG A 82 -1.05 18.78 4.86
CA ARG A 82 -1.10 18.99 6.31
C ARG A 82 0.03 19.91 6.77
N SER A 83 1.27 19.65 6.35
CA SER A 83 2.44 20.48 6.68
C SER A 83 2.27 21.94 6.26
N LYS A 84 1.80 22.18 5.02
CA LYS A 84 1.49 23.54 4.53
C LYS A 84 0.42 24.27 5.35
N LEU A 85 -0.51 23.55 5.96
CA LEU A 85 -1.52 24.16 6.84
C LEU A 85 -0.96 24.44 8.23
N ILE A 86 -0.05 23.60 8.72
CA ILE A 86 0.65 23.80 10.00
C ILE A 86 1.57 25.02 9.92
N GLU A 87 2.36 25.16 8.86
CA GLU A 87 3.21 26.34 8.58
C GLU A 87 2.41 27.65 8.58
N ARG A 88 1.12 27.60 8.20
CA ARG A 88 0.23 28.78 8.23
C ARG A 88 -0.30 29.12 9.61
N LEU A 89 -0.23 28.20 10.56
CA LEU A 89 -0.64 28.42 11.96
C LEU A 89 0.52 28.90 12.83
N ASP A 90 1.74 28.54 12.48
CA ASP A 90 2.97 28.90 13.19
C ASP A 90 4.03 29.37 12.16
N PRO A 91 3.94 30.64 11.71
CA PRO A 91 4.76 31.17 10.62
C PRO A 91 6.23 31.45 11.01
#